data_AF-A0A559SGU0-F1
#
_entry.id   AF-A0A559SGU0-F1
#
_cell.length_a   1.000
_cell.length_b   1.000
_cell.length_c   1.000
_cell.angle_alpha   90.00
_cell.angle_beta   90.00
_cell.angle_gamma   90.00
#
_symmetry.space_group_name_H-M   'P 1'
#
loop_
_entity.id
_entity.type
_entity.pdbx_description
1 polymer ?
#
loop_
_entity_poly.entity_id
_entity_poly.type
_entity_poly.pdbx_seq_one_letter_code
_entity_poly.pdbx_strand_id
1 'polypeptide(L)'
;MADWFIATEGVKIVKDSADLWPQIITAVSSAGAALAGVCLAHHFTQKREERAAAAKQASERLFIATELVFLLEQFAGDCSRVTHDSGYKDDNKQRQFSVKTPYLDLSKTSGDWRTLPERLVYRIRELALQQGEAELFITRLTEPKGVQGIIQIALYDVFKERQYHYTRLGVKAMIQARRLRKLTKLPVSQFDGQGWSTQSVLWRAWREKRADKAKQHRDEAAKATGESQ
;
A
#
# COMPACT_ATOMS: atom_id res chain seq x y z
N MET A 1 39.01 -93.34 -45.47
CA MET A 1 38.66 -92.27 -44.52
C MET A 1 38.38 -91.05 -45.36
N ALA A 2 37.11 -90.68 -45.53
CA ALA A 2 36.70 -89.53 -46.32
C ALA A 2 36.43 -88.36 -45.37
N ASP A 3 37.04 -87.22 -45.68
CA ASP A 3 36.84 -85.94 -45.00
C ASP A 3 35.37 -85.53 -45.05
N TRP A 4 34.84 -85.12 -43.91
CA TRP A 4 33.58 -84.41 -43.79
C TRP A 4 33.90 -82.92 -43.68
N PHE A 5 33.60 -82.15 -44.73
CA PHE A 5 33.57 -80.69 -44.64
C PHE A 5 32.15 -80.28 -44.26
N ILE A 6 31.92 -79.87 -43.01
CA ILE A 6 30.74 -79.04 -42.69
C ILE A 6 31.04 -77.62 -43.18
N ALA A 7 30.29 -77.21 -44.20
CA ALA A 7 30.13 -75.81 -44.54
C ALA A 7 29.40 -75.12 -43.36
N THR A 8 30.13 -74.29 -42.60
CA THR A 8 29.54 -73.34 -41.68
C THR A 8 29.04 -72.12 -42.45
N GLU A 9 27.95 -72.29 -43.20
CA GLU A 9 27.15 -71.14 -43.60
C GLU A 9 26.45 -70.59 -42.35
N GLY A 10 26.65 -69.29 -42.09
CA GLY A 10 25.73 -68.56 -41.21
C GLY A 10 26.33 -67.67 -40.14
N VAL A 11 27.64 -67.41 -40.12
CA VAL A 11 28.10 -66.14 -39.52
C VAL A 11 27.85 -65.07 -40.57
N LYS A 12 26.64 -64.48 -40.56
CA LYS A 12 26.42 -63.18 -41.22
C LYS A 12 27.28 -62.18 -40.46
N ILE A 13 28.50 -62.07 -40.95
CA ILE A 13 29.48 -61.04 -40.65
C ILE A 13 28.72 -59.71 -40.65
N VAL A 14 28.87 -58.98 -39.54
CA VAL A 14 28.50 -57.57 -39.38
C VAL A 14 28.95 -56.84 -40.63
N LYS A 15 27.99 -56.61 -41.54
CA LYS A 15 28.24 -55.96 -42.81
C LYS A 15 28.09 -54.46 -42.59
N ASP A 16 29.25 -53.80 -42.66
CA ASP A 16 29.47 -52.39 -42.91
C ASP A 16 28.89 -51.39 -41.90
N SER A 17 29.67 -51.14 -40.85
CA SER A 17 29.55 -49.97 -39.97
C SER A 17 29.68 -48.63 -40.71
N ALA A 18 30.16 -48.63 -41.97
CA ALA A 18 30.22 -47.46 -42.84
C ALA A 18 28.85 -47.06 -43.44
N ASP A 19 27.97 -48.03 -43.73
CA ASP A 19 26.67 -47.80 -44.40
C ASP A 19 25.56 -47.30 -43.45
N LEU A 20 25.81 -47.36 -42.14
CA LEU A 20 24.90 -46.85 -41.10
C LEU A 20 25.08 -45.37 -40.79
N TRP A 21 26.20 -44.75 -41.20
CA TRP A 21 26.48 -43.34 -40.93
C TRP A 21 25.40 -42.36 -41.43
N PRO A 22 24.84 -42.50 -42.65
CA PRO A 22 23.77 -41.62 -43.11
C PRO A 22 22.52 -41.72 -42.23
N GLN A 23 22.15 -42.92 -41.76
CA GLN A 23 20.99 -43.12 -40.90
C GLN A 23 21.20 -42.56 -39.49
N ILE A 24 22.40 -42.72 -38.93
CA ILE A 24 22.77 -42.16 -37.61
C ILE A 24 22.78 -40.62 -37.68
N ILE A 25 23.36 -40.02 -38.73
CA ILE A 25 23.39 -38.56 -38.92
C ILE A 25 21.96 -38.01 -39.03
N THR A 26 21.09 -38.67 -39.79
CA THR A 26 19.70 -38.24 -39.97
C THR A 26 18.89 -38.39 -38.68
N ALA A 27 19.09 -39.47 -37.93
CA ALA A 27 18.45 -39.72 -36.64
C ALA A 27 18.90 -38.73 -35.55
N VAL A 28 20.20 -38.44 -35.45
CA VAL A 28 20.73 -37.44 -34.51
C VAL A 28 20.30 -36.02 -34.87
N SER A 29 20.26 -35.70 -36.17
CA SER A 29 19.81 -34.39 -36.64
C SER A 29 18.31 -34.16 -36.37
N SER A 30 17.47 -35.17 -36.60
CA SER A 30 16.03 -35.10 -36.33
C SER A 30 15.71 -35.08 -34.84
N ALA A 31 16.40 -35.89 -34.03
CA ALA A 31 16.28 -35.85 -32.58
C ALA A 31 16.76 -34.50 -32.00
N GLY A 32 17.89 -33.98 -32.49
CA GLY A 32 18.42 -32.67 -32.11
C GLY A 32 17.47 -31.53 -32.46
N ALA A 33 16.90 -31.54 -33.68
CA ALA A 33 15.91 -30.55 -34.10
C ALA A 33 14.61 -30.62 -33.28
N ALA A 34 14.14 -31.82 -32.95
CA ALA A 34 12.96 -32.01 -32.10
C ALA A 34 13.20 -31.49 -30.66
N LEU A 35 14.33 -31.82 -30.05
CA LEU A 35 14.69 -31.35 -28.71
C LEU A 35 14.89 -29.83 -28.68
N ALA A 36 15.58 -29.26 -29.69
CA ALA A 36 15.74 -27.82 -29.83
C ALA A 36 14.38 -27.11 -30.00
N GLY A 37 13.49 -27.67 -30.81
CA GLY A 37 12.12 -27.18 -30.98
C GLY A 37 11.33 -27.19 -29.67
N VAL A 38 11.41 -28.27 -28.88
CA VAL A 38 10.75 -28.38 -27.57
C VAL A 38 11.33 -27.40 -26.56
N CYS A 39 12.66 -27.26 -26.48
CA CYS A 39 13.31 -26.30 -25.58
C CYS A 39 12.92 -24.85 -25.93
N LEU A 40 12.91 -24.49 -27.22
CA LEU A 40 12.50 -23.16 -27.67
C LEU A 40 11.02 -22.91 -27.38
N ALA A 41 10.15 -23.88 -27.66
CA ALA A 41 8.72 -23.78 -27.37
C ALA A 41 8.49 -23.59 -25.85
N HIS A 42 9.16 -24.37 -25.01
CA HIS A 42 9.07 -24.24 -23.56
C HIS A 42 9.55 -22.85 -23.08
N HIS A 43 10.67 -22.35 -23.61
CA HIS A 43 11.15 -21.01 -23.29
C HIS A 43 10.16 -19.90 -23.68
N PHE A 44 9.58 -19.97 -24.87
CA PHE A 44 8.56 -19.00 -25.29
C PHE A 44 7.28 -19.09 -24.45
N THR A 45 6.90 -20.29 -24.01
CA THR A 45 5.76 -20.50 -23.12
C THR A 45 6.02 -19.91 -21.74
N GLN A 46 7.16 -20.19 -21.11
CA GLN A 46 7.56 -19.58 -19.83
C GLN A 46 7.53 -18.04 -19.93
N LYS A 47 8.10 -17.48 -20.99
CA LYS A 47 8.11 -16.03 -21.20
C LYS A 47 6.71 -15.43 -21.39
N ARG A 48 5.78 -16.18 -22.01
CA ARG A 48 4.37 -15.77 -22.12
C ARG A 48 3.67 -15.83 -20.77
N GLU A 49 3.90 -16.88 -20.00
CA GLU A 49 3.34 -17.06 -18.66
C GLU A 49 3.82 -15.97 -17.71
N GLU A 50 5.13 -15.66 -17.70
CA GLU A 50 5.70 -14.57 -16.91
C GLU A 50 5.09 -13.21 -17.27
N ARG A 51 4.95 -12.93 -18.57
CA ARG A 51 4.33 -11.68 -19.05
C ARG A 51 2.85 -11.59 -18.68
N ALA A 52 2.12 -12.69 -18.81
CA ALA A 52 0.71 -12.75 -18.43
C ALA A 52 0.53 -12.57 -16.92
N ALA A 53 1.36 -13.23 -16.11
CA ALA A 53 1.37 -13.07 -14.66
C ALA A 53 1.72 -11.64 -14.24
N ALA A 54 2.74 -11.03 -14.85
CA ALA A 54 3.12 -9.63 -14.58
C ALA A 54 2.03 -8.64 -14.99
N ALA A 55 1.38 -8.84 -16.15
CA ALA A 55 0.27 -8.00 -16.60
C ALA A 55 -0.94 -8.11 -15.67
N LYS A 56 -1.27 -9.33 -15.22
CA LYS A 56 -2.33 -9.57 -14.23
C LYS A 56 -2.02 -8.86 -12.91
N GLN A 57 -0.83 -9.06 -12.36
CA GLN A 57 -0.41 -8.39 -11.12
C GLN A 57 -0.42 -6.86 -11.25
N ALA A 58 -0.03 -6.31 -12.40
CA ALA A 58 -0.08 -4.88 -12.65
C ALA A 58 -1.52 -4.35 -12.70
N SER A 59 -2.44 -5.09 -13.31
CA SER A 59 -3.87 -4.73 -13.35
C SER A 59 -4.52 -4.76 -11.95
N GLU A 60 -4.24 -5.79 -11.16
CA GLU A 60 -4.73 -5.92 -9.78
C GLU A 60 -4.16 -4.81 -8.90
N ARG A 61 -2.87 -4.50 -9.04
CA ARG A 61 -2.21 -3.37 -8.35
C ARG A 61 -2.86 -2.04 -8.72
N LEU A 62 -3.14 -1.81 -10.00
CA LEU A 62 -3.78 -0.58 -10.45
C LEU A 62 -5.19 -0.44 -9.88
N PHE A 63 -5.94 -1.54 -9.86
CA PHE A 63 -7.29 -1.59 -9.31
C PHE A 63 -7.31 -1.22 -7.82
N ILE A 64 -6.56 -1.95 -6.98
CA ILE A 64 -6.52 -1.65 -5.53
C ILE A 64 -5.96 -0.25 -5.24
N ALA A 65 -4.94 0.20 -5.98
CA ALA A 65 -4.38 1.53 -5.78
C ALA A 65 -5.40 2.62 -6.10
N THR A 66 -6.25 2.42 -7.11
CA THR A 66 -7.29 3.39 -7.48
C THR A 66 -8.33 3.50 -6.38
N GLU A 67 -8.84 2.38 -5.87
CA GLU A 67 -9.78 2.36 -4.74
C GLU A 67 -9.18 3.05 -3.50
N LEU A 68 -7.96 2.68 -3.14
CA LEU A 68 -7.27 3.25 -1.97
C LEU A 68 -7.00 4.75 -2.12
N VAL A 69 -6.65 5.22 -3.32
CA VAL A 69 -6.43 6.65 -3.57
C VAL A 69 -7.70 7.44 -3.26
N PHE A 70 -8.85 7.03 -3.81
CA PHE A 70 -10.11 7.74 -3.56
C PHE A 70 -10.53 7.67 -2.09
N LEU A 71 -10.37 6.52 -1.46
CA LEU A 71 -10.70 6.33 -0.06
C LEU A 71 -9.85 7.21 0.85
N LEU A 72 -8.53 7.28 0.61
CA LEU A 72 -7.61 8.13 1.37
C LEU A 72 -7.83 9.62 1.11
N GLU A 73 -8.20 10.01 -0.11
CA GLU A 73 -8.51 11.40 -0.44
C GLU A 73 -9.83 11.86 0.16
N GLN A 74 -10.86 11.01 0.16
CA GLN A 74 -12.11 11.28 0.85
C GLN A 74 -11.86 11.44 2.35
N PHE A 75 -11.13 10.51 2.96
CA PHE A 75 -10.76 10.58 4.37
C PHE A 75 -9.97 11.85 4.69
N ALA A 76 -9.02 12.25 3.83
CA ALA A 76 -8.30 13.52 3.98
C ALA A 76 -9.22 14.73 3.85
N GLY A 77 -10.19 14.69 2.93
CA GLY A 77 -11.22 15.71 2.77
C GLY A 77 -12.04 15.89 4.06
N ASP A 78 -12.49 14.78 4.65
CA ASP A 78 -13.22 14.82 5.92
C ASP A 78 -12.34 15.32 7.08
N CYS A 79 -11.07 14.90 7.14
CA CYS A 79 -10.10 15.44 8.09
C CYS A 79 -9.92 16.96 7.94
N SER A 80 -9.92 17.47 6.70
CA SER A 80 -9.78 18.92 6.44
C SER A 80 -10.90 19.73 7.07
N ARG A 81 -12.13 19.20 7.09
CA ARG A 81 -13.30 19.85 7.73
C ARG A 81 -13.12 19.94 9.24
N VAL A 82 -12.50 18.95 9.87
CA VAL A 82 -12.21 18.94 11.30
C VAL A 82 -11.17 19.99 11.69
N THR A 83 -10.21 20.30 10.81
CA THR A 83 -9.06 21.16 11.16
C THR A 83 -9.41 22.56 11.64
N HIS A 84 -10.56 23.09 11.24
CA HIS A 84 -11.07 24.40 11.65
C HIS A 84 -12.40 24.27 12.40
N ASP A 85 -12.78 23.06 12.82
CA ASP A 85 -14.03 22.84 13.55
C ASP A 85 -13.94 23.51 14.91
N SER A 86 -14.66 24.62 15.05
CA SER A 86 -14.81 25.37 16.29
C SER A 86 -16.13 25.03 16.99
N GLY A 87 -16.85 24.01 16.54
CA GLY A 87 -18.10 23.60 17.15
C GLY A 87 -19.21 24.64 17.06
N TYR A 88 -20.35 24.30 17.67
CA TYR A 88 -21.46 25.22 17.88
C TYR A 88 -21.92 25.12 19.33
N LYS A 89 -22.62 26.15 19.82
CA LYS A 89 -23.27 26.10 21.13
C LYS A 89 -24.65 25.51 20.96
N ASP A 90 -24.91 24.42 21.68
CA ASP A 90 -26.22 23.79 21.79
C ASP A 90 -27.15 24.62 22.72
N ASP A 91 -28.43 24.27 22.78
CA ASP A 91 -29.46 24.93 23.60
C ASP A 91 -29.07 24.99 25.08
N ASN A 92 -28.32 23.99 25.54
CA ASN A 92 -27.74 23.91 26.88
C ASN A 92 -26.48 24.78 27.09
N LYS A 93 -26.16 25.67 26.12
CA LYS A 93 -24.93 26.48 26.04
C LYS A 93 -23.63 25.66 26.06
N GLN A 94 -23.72 24.34 25.88
CA GLN A 94 -22.57 23.45 25.77
C GLN A 94 -22.03 23.46 24.34
N ARG A 95 -20.70 23.45 24.20
CA ARG A 95 -20.05 23.48 22.90
C ARG A 95 -19.92 22.06 22.34
N GLN A 96 -20.57 21.78 21.23
CA GLN A 96 -20.58 20.48 20.55
C GLN A 96 -19.72 20.52 19.29
N PHE A 97 -19.21 19.37 18.83
CA PHE A 97 -18.51 19.27 17.55
C PHE A 97 -19.48 19.52 16.38
N SER A 98 -19.14 20.42 15.46
CA SER A 98 -19.97 20.69 14.28
C SER A 98 -19.74 19.67 13.17
N VAL A 99 -18.53 19.10 13.11
CA VAL A 99 -18.12 18.16 12.06
C VAL A 99 -18.12 16.75 12.63
N LYS A 100 -18.77 15.81 11.94
CA LYS A 100 -18.70 14.38 12.28
C LYS A 100 -17.27 13.88 12.24
N THR A 101 -16.91 13.01 13.18
CA THR A 101 -15.61 12.35 13.23
C THR A 101 -15.35 11.57 11.93
N PRO A 102 -14.28 11.91 11.17
CA PRO A 102 -13.88 11.16 10.00
C PRO A 102 -13.58 9.70 10.36
N TYR A 103 -13.90 8.75 9.48
CA TYR A 103 -13.66 7.32 9.68
C TYR A 103 -12.96 6.71 8.45
N LEU A 104 -11.84 6.01 8.66
CA LEU A 104 -11.09 5.35 7.60
C LEU A 104 -11.44 3.86 7.58
N ASP A 105 -12.38 3.49 6.72
CA ASP A 105 -12.83 2.11 6.59
C ASP A 105 -12.08 1.35 5.49
N LEU A 106 -10.98 0.69 5.85
CA LEU A 106 -10.20 -0.11 4.90
C LEU A 106 -10.90 -1.40 4.45
N SER A 107 -12.03 -1.80 5.05
CA SER A 107 -12.78 -2.98 4.61
C SER A 107 -13.50 -2.77 3.27
N LYS A 108 -13.67 -1.51 2.86
CA LYS A 108 -14.32 -1.13 1.59
C LYS A 108 -13.46 -1.38 0.35
N THR A 109 -12.18 -1.71 0.50
CA THR A 109 -11.30 -2.02 -0.63
C THR A 109 -11.40 -3.49 -0.99
N SER A 110 -11.71 -3.77 -2.26
CA SER A 110 -11.97 -5.12 -2.75
C SER A 110 -10.73 -5.81 -3.32
N GLY A 111 -9.66 -5.06 -3.61
CA GLY A 111 -8.44 -5.59 -4.23
C GLY A 111 -7.47 -6.36 -3.31
N ASP A 112 -6.56 -7.13 -3.92
CA ASP A 112 -5.53 -7.87 -3.19
C ASP A 112 -4.37 -6.95 -2.72
N TRP A 113 -4.26 -6.80 -1.41
CA TRP A 113 -3.24 -6.01 -0.73
C TRP A 113 -1.81 -6.53 -0.98
N ARG A 114 -1.63 -7.81 -1.34
CA ARG A 114 -0.31 -8.40 -1.64
C ARG A 114 0.32 -7.83 -2.90
N THR A 115 -0.47 -7.21 -3.77
CA THR A 115 0.03 -6.60 -5.01
C THR A 115 0.77 -5.28 -4.77
N LEU A 116 0.59 -4.67 -3.59
CA LEU A 116 1.21 -3.41 -3.19
C LEU A 116 2.54 -3.63 -2.43
N PRO A 117 3.48 -2.68 -2.50
CA PRO A 117 4.69 -2.70 -1.68
C PRO A 117 4.35 -2.76 -0.19
N GLU A 118 5.03 -3.63 0.54
CA GLU A 118 4.82 -3.90 1.98
C GLU A 118 4.82 -2.62 2.83
N ARG A 119 5.76 -1.72 2.55
CA ARG A 119 5.88 -0.44 3.27
C ARG A 119 4.65 0.46 3.07
N LEU A 120 4.00 0.42 1.90
CA LEU A 120 2.76 1.18 1.66
C LEU A 120 1.58 0.54 2.39
N VAL A 121 1.46 -0.78 2.30
CA VAL A 121 0.43 -1.54 3.03
C VAL A 121 0.51 -1.25 4.52
N TYR A 122 1.70 -1.37 5.11
CA TYR A 122 1.94 -1.06 6.52
C TYR A 122 1.52 0.36 6.86
N ARG A 123 2.01 1.36 6.11
CA ARG A 123 1.71 2.78 6.40
C ARG A 123 0.24 3.14 6.25
N ILE A 124 -0.49 2.50 5.34
CA ILE A 124 -1.93 2.72 5.18
C ILE A 124 -2.70 2.10 6.34
N ARG A 125 -2.36 0.86 6.74
CA ARG A 125 -3.00 0.19 7.89
C ARG A 125 -2.67 0.88 9.22
N GLU A 126 -1.47 1.41 9.35
CA GLU A 126 -1.06 2.23 10.50
C GLU A 126 -1.96 3.47 10.68
N LEU A 127 -2.52 4.04 9.59
CA LEU A 127 -3.42 5.19 9.69
C LEU A 127 -4.72 4.86 10.43
N ALA A 128 -5.31 3.69 10.15
CA ALA A 128 -6.51 3.25 10.83
C ALA A 128 -6.26 3.03 12.33
N LEU A 129 -5.09 2.49 12.69
CA LEU A 129 -4.68 2.37 14.09
C LEU A 129 -4.52 3.74 14.76
N GLN A 130 -3.82 4.66 14.11
CA GLN A 130 -3.60 6.02 14.63
C GLN A 130 -4.89 6.82 14.77
N GLN A 131 -5.89 6.54 13.93
CA GLN A 131 -7.23 7.07 14.09
C GLN A 131 -7.92 6.55 15.35
N GLY A 132 -7.89 5.24 15.58
CA GLY A 132 -8.46 4.65 16.80
C GLY A 132 -7.82 5.22 18.07
N GLU A 133 -6.49 5.39 18.07
CA GLU A 133 -5.79 6.05 19.18
C GLU A 133 -6.22 7.50 19.37
N ALA A 134 -6.37 8.27 18.28
CA ALA A 134 -6.83 9.65 18.36
C ALA A 134 -8.26 9.74 18.89
N GLU A 135 -9.15 8.85 18.49
CA GLU A 135 -10.52 8.78 18.98
C GLU A 135 -10.57 8.43 20.46
N LEU A 136 -9.83 7.40 20.89
CA LEU A 136 -9.72 7.06 22.31
C LEU A 136 -9.19 8.22 23.15
N PHE A 137 -8.18 8.94 22.65
CA PHE A 137 -7.65 10.12 23.32
C PHE A 137 -8.73 11.20 23.47
N ILE A 138 -9.39 11.59 22.37
CA ILE A 138 -10.44 12.62 22.38
C ILE A 138 -11.60 12.21 23.30
N THR A 139 -12.05 10.95 23.23
CA THR A 139 -13.14 10.43 24.07
C THR A 139 -12.81 10.59 25.54
N ARG A 140 -11.60 10.22 25.97
CA ARG A 140 -11.14 10.41 27.37
C ARG A 140 -11.15 11.87 27.80
N LEU A 141 -10.89 12.82 26.89
CA LEU A 141 -10.97 14.26 27.22
C LEU A 141 -12.42 14.75 27.35
N THR A 142 -13.39 14.03 26.76
CA THR A 142 -14.82 14.40 26.74
C THR A 142 -15.68 13.64 27.74
N GLU A 143 -15.17 12.56 28.35
CA GLU A 143 -15.92 11.79 29.34
C GLU A 143 -16.23 12.64 30.58
N PRO A 144 -17.51 12.77 30.99
CA PRO A 144 -17.88 13.70 32.05
C PRO A 144 -17.40 13.25 33.45
N LYS A 145 -17.07 11.97 33.64
CA LYS A 145 -16.65 11.36 34.92
C LYS A 145 -15.82 10.10 34.69
N GLY A 146 -14.49 10.14 34.93
CA GLY A 146 -13.73 8.91 35.22
C GLY A 146 -12.26 8.83 34.79
N VAL A 147 -11.36 9.64 35.35
CA VAL A 147 -10.12 9.25 36.08
C VAL A 147 -9.59 10.54 36.70
N GLN A 148 -9.70 10.67 38.04
CA GLN A 148 -9.21 11.78 38.88
C GLN A 148 -9.66 13.20 38.46
N GLY A 149 -10.32 13.93 39.36
CA GLY A 149 -10.83 15.30 39.16
C GLY A 149 -9.76 16.40 38.94
N ILE A 150 -8.81 16.20 38.03
CA ILE A 150 -7.69 17.09 37.74
C ILE A 150 -7.87 17.82 36.41
N ILE A 151 -8.75 17.37 35.51
CA ILE A 151 -8.85 18.04 34.20
C ILE A 151 -10.30 18.37 33.86
N GLN A 152 -10.78 19.46 34.43
CA GLN A 152 -11.66 20.37 33.70
C GLN A 152 -10.83 20.92 32.54
N ILE A 153 -10.59 20.10 31.52
CA ILE A 153 -10.02 20.56 30.24
C ILE A 153 -10.98 21.64 29.79
N ALA A 154 -10.51 22.88 29.70
CA ALA A 154 -11.29 23.93 29.08
C ALA A 154 -11.73 23.37 27.72
N LEU A 155 -13.03 23.32 27.41
CA LEU A 155 -13.56 22.71 26.18
C LEU A 155 -12.73 23.08 24.94
N TYR A 156 -12.19 24.31 24.93
CA TYR A 156 -11.21 24.80 23.97
C TYR A 156 -10.03 23.85 23.64
N ASP A 157 -9.43 23.21 24.64
CA ASP A 157 -8.29 22.30 24.46
C ASP A 157 -8.72 21.01 23.76
N VAL A 158 -9.93 20.49 24.03
CA VAL A 158 -10.45 19.30 23.32
C VAL A 158 -10.58 19.56 21.82
N PHE A 159 -11.12 20.73 21.42
CA PHE A 159 -11.20 21.10 20.00
C PHE A 159 -9.81 21.22 19.38
N LYS A 160 -8.83 21.80 20.09
CA LYS A 160 -7.45 21.90 19.60
C LYS A 160 -6.80 20.55 19.40
N GLU A 161 -6.94 19.63 20.35
CA GLU A 161 -6.42 18.28 20.22
C GLU A 161 -7.06 17.56 19.04
N ARG A 162 -8.39 17.62 18.93
CA ARG A 162 -9.12 17.05 17.81
C ARG A 162 -8.64 17.61 16.47
N GLN A 163 -8.53 18.93 16.36
CA GLN A 163 -8.00 19.60 15.16
C GLN A 163 -6.58 19.10 14.84
N TYR A 164 -5.68 19.03 15.83
CA TYR A 164 -4.30 18.59 15.63
C TYR A 164 -4.22 17.13 15.13
N HIS A 165 -4.90 16.21 15.81
CA HIS A 165 -4.90 14.79 15.46
C HIS A 165 -5.44 14.55 14.04
N TYR A 166 -6.59 15.13 13.70
CA TYR A 166 -7.18 14.96 12.37
C TYR A 166 -6.42 15.71 11.27
N THR A 167 -5.79 16.85 11.58
CA THR A 167 -4.87 17.50 10.64
C THR A 167 -3.69 16.57 10.30
N ARG A 168 -3.08 15.95 11.32
CA ARG A 168 -1.96 15.03 11.16
C ARG A 168 -2.36 13.79 10.35
N LEU A 169 -3.52 13.20 10.66
CA LEU A 169 -4.06 12.03 9.94
C LEU A 169 -4.36 12.38 8.47
N GLY A 170 -5.03 13.51 8.22
CA GLY A 170 -5.34 13.98 6.87
C GLY A 170 -4.07 14.16 6.03
N VAL A 171 -3.04 14.83 6.55
CA VAL A 171 -1.77 15.00 5.83
C VAL A 171 -1.12 13.65 5.51
N LYS A 172 -1.09 12.71 6.47
CA LYS A 172 -0.52 11.39 6.23
C LYS A 172 -1.30 10.61 5.18
N ALA A 173 -2.63 10.66 5.20
CA ALA A 173 -3.49 10.01 4.20
C ALA A 173 -3.22 10.57 2.79
N MET A 174 -3.11 11.89 2.66
CA MET A 174 -2.74 12.54 1.41
C MET A 174 -1.36 12.11 0.88
N ILE A 175 -0.38 11.95 1.77
CA ILE A 175 0.95 11.48 1.41
C ILE A 175 0.87 10.04 0.88
N GLN A 176 0.10 9.15 1.53
CA GLN A 176 -0.05 7.78 1.01
C GLN A 176 -0.79 7.76 -0.33
N ALA A 177 -1.84 8.57 -0.51
CA ALA A 177 -2.54 8.70 -1.80
C ALA A 177 -1.60 9.12 -2.94
N ARG A 178 -0.75 10.15 -2.74
CA ARG A 178 0.25 10.56 -3.77
C ARG A 178 1.45 9.63 -3.89
N ARG A 179 1.66 8.67 -2.98
CA ARG A 179 2.60 7.56 -3.20
C ARG A 179 1.96 6.44 -4.04
N LEU A 180 0.71 6.10 -3.78
CA LEU A 180 -0.05 5.14 -4.58
C LEU A 180 -0.17 5.60 -6.03
N ARG A 181 -0.52 6.87 -6.26
CA ARG A 181 -0.57 7.43 -7.63
C ARG A 181 0.76 7.31 -8.37
N LYS A 182 1.87 7.62 -7.70
CA LYS A 182 3.22 7.49 -8.28
C LYS A 182 3.55 6.04 -8.62
N LEU A 183 3.16 5.09 -7.76
CA LEU A 183 3.38 3.67 -7.98
C LEU A 183 2.65 3.15 -9.23
N THR A 184 1.43 3.62 -9.48
CA THR A 184 0.57 3.13 -10.58
C THR A 184 0.46 4.08 -11.76
N LYS A 185 1.22 5.18 -11.76
CA LYS A 185 1.19 6.23 -12.79
C LYS A 185 -0.21 6.83 -13.01
N LEU A 186 -1.04 6.85 -11.97
CA LEU A 186 -2.34 7.51 -12.01
C LEU A 186 -2.17 9.03 -12.13
N PRO A 187 -3.11 9.73 -12.79
CA PRO A 187 -3.06 11.17 -12.91
C PRO A 187 -3.08 11.84 -11.54
N VAL A 188 -2.41 12.99 -11.45
CA VAL A 188 -2.45 13.86 -10.27
C VAL A 188 -3.89 14.35 -10.06
N SER A 189 -4.30 14.59 -8.82
CA SER A 189 -5.66 15.11 -8.57
C SER A 189 -5.82 16.44 -9.29
N GLN A 190 -6.92 16.59 -10.02
CA GLN A 190 -7.30 17.83 -10.72
C GLN A 190 -7.43 19.04 -9.77
N PHE A 191 -7.56 18.79 -8.46
CA PHE A 191 -7.67 19.82 -7.44
C PHE A 191 -6.33 20.16 -6.79
N ASP A 192 -5.23 19.51 -7.19
CA ASP A 192 -3.90 19.81 -6.65
C ASP A 192 -3.43 21.21 -7.07
N GLY A 193 -3.03 22.00 -6.08
CA GLY A 193 -2.47 23.35 -6.29
C GLY A 193 -3.47 24.49 -6.12
N GLN A 194 -4.77 24.21 -6.02
CA GLN A 194 -5.76 25.24 -5.76
C GLN A 194 -5.74 25.67 -4.28
N GLY A 195 -5.93 26.97 -4.02
CA GLY A 195 -5.84 27.55 -2.67
C GLY A 195 -6.86 26.98 -1.67
N TRP A 196 -7.99 26.49 -2.16
CA TRP A 196 -9.07 25.85 -1.39
C TRP A 196 -9.02 24.31 -1.40
N SER A 197 -8.02 23.72 -2.07
CA SER A 197 -7.89 22.26 -2.12
C SER A 197 -7.68 21.67 -0.73
N THR A 198 -8.15 20.43 -0.53
CA THR A 198 -7.84 19.64 0.67
C THR A 198 -6.33 19.64 0.99
N GLN A 199 -5.49 19.67 -0.06
CA GLN A 199 -4.04 19.78 0.05
C GLN A 199 -3.59 21.06 0.75
N SER A 200 -3.98 22.21 0.21
CA SER A 200 -3.52 23.49 0.74
C SER A 200 -4.04 23.73 2.16
N VAL A 201 -5.29 23.35 2.43
CA VAL A 201 -5.92 23.49 3.75
C VAL A 201 -5.19 22.66 4.79
N LEU A 202 -4.99 21.36 4.53
CA LEU A 202 -4.31 20.46 5.48
C LEU A 202 -2.85 20.84 5.69
N TRP A 203 -2.11 21.24 4.63
CA TRP A 203 -0.73 21.68 4.79
C TRP A 203 -0.59 22.98 5.60
N ARG A 204 -1.51 23.94 5.40
CA ARG A 204 -1.53 25.18 6.17
C ARG A 204 -1.82 24.89 7.63
N ALA A 205 -2.90 24.15 7.90
CA ALA A 205 -3.28 23.74 9.24
C ALA A 205 -2.17 22.94 9.94
N TRP A 206 -1.49 22.03 9.22
CA TRP A 206 -0.41 21.24 9.80
C TRP A 206 0.76 22.09 10.27
N ARG A 207 1.17 23.09 9.48
CA ARG A 207 2.24 24.01 9.89
C ARG A 207 1.86 24.79 11.14
N GLU A 208 0.65 25.34 11.17
CA GLU A 208 0.11 26.08 12.31
C GLU A 208 0.06 25.21 13.56
N LYS A 209 -0.65 24.08 13.51
CA LYS A 209 -0.86 23.21 14.68
C LYS A 209 0.44 22.57 15.18
N ARG A 210 1.39 22.28 14.29
CA ARG A 210 2.71 21.80 14.69
C ARG A 210 3.51 22.88 15.44
N ALA A 211 3.42 24.13 15.00
CA ALA A 211 4.05 25.25 15.70
C ALA A 211 3.43 25.45 17.09
N ASP A 212 2.10 25.41 17.17
CA ASP A 212 1.36 25.52 18.43
C ASP A 212 1.76 24.42 19.41
N LYS A 213 1.82 23.16 18.96
CA LYS A 213 2.25 22.03 19.80
C LYS A 213 3.70 22.14 20.25
N ALA A 214 4.60 22.58 19.37
CA ALA A 214 5.99 22.81 19.75
C ALA A 214 6.13 23.92 20.80
N LYS A 215 5.31 24.98 20.70
CA LYS A 215 5.26 26.03 21.72
C LYS A 215 4.71 25.50 23.05
N GLN A 216 3.60 24.76 23.03
CA GLN A 216 3.03 24.12 24.23
C GLN A 216 4.06 23.25 24.96
N HIS A 217 4.78 22.39 24.26
CA HIS A 217 5.81 21.54 24.87
C HIS A 217 6.99 22.33 25.45
N ARG A 218 7.36 23.47 24.84
CA ARG A 218 8.38 24.37 25.40
C ARG A 218 7.89 25.05 26.68
N ASP A 219 6.65 25.54 26.66
CA ASP A 219 6.02 26.21 27.81
C ASP A 219 5.83 25.22 28.98
N GLU A 220 5.45 23.97 28.69
CA GLU A 220 5.35 22.87 29.67
C GLU A 220 6.72 22.51 30.26
N ALA A 221 7.75 22.41 29.41
CA ALA A 221 9.12 22.14 29.86
C ALA A 221 9.66 23.26 30.74
N ALA A 222 9.45 24.52 30.37
CA ALA A 222 9.87 25.69 31.15
C ALA A 222 9.19 25.76 32.53
N LYS A 223 7.90 25.41 32.60
CA LYS A 223 7.17 25.28 33.88
C LYS A 223 7.71 24.14 34.74
N ALA A 224 8.09 23.02 34.12
CA ALA A 224 8.65 21.87 34.84
C ALA A 224 10.07 22.14 35.36
N THR A 225 10.85 23.01 34.73
CA THR A 225 12.21 23.39 35.15
C THR A 225 12.26 24.55 36.15
N GLY A 226 11.11 25.13 36.56
CA GLY A 226 11.06 26.10 37.64
C GLY A 226 11.60 27.49 37.32
N GLU A 227 11.68 27.88 36.04
CA GLU A 227 12.02 29.25 35.62
C GLU A 227 10.77 30.16 35.61
N SER A 228 10.01 30.14 36.70
CA SER A 228 8.98 31.14 36.97
C SER A 228 9.43 31.94 38.19
N GLN A 229 10.22 32.98 37.93
CA GLN A 229 10.33 34.14 38.82
C GLN A 229 9.19 35.11 38.52
#